data_AF-A0A2D8VJN8-F1
#
_entry.id   AF-A0A2D8VJN8-F1
#
_cell.length_a   1.000
_cell.length_b   1.000
_cell.length_c   1.000
_cell.angle_alpha   90.00
_cell.angle_beta   90.00
_cell.angle_gamma   90.00
#
_symmetry.space_group_name_H-M   'P 1'
#
loop_
_entity.id
_entity.type
_entity.pdbx_description
1 polymer ?
#
loop_
_entity_poly.entity_id
_entity_poly.type
_entity_poly.pdbx_seq_one_letter_code
_entity_poly.pdbx_strand_id
1 'polypeptide(L)'
;MRHKILLNLVKVTIHHIGTNKFSLDIDVPNNCTAKEAMQNYLPSKYRKLLSQDFTLGIWGTNLDGKFLPMPESYRLNENDRIEVYYPLVVDPKDARRAKAKKD
;
A
#
# COMPACT_ATOMS: atom_id res chain seq x y z
N MET A 1 -28.56 10.25 24.84
CA MET A 1 -27.11 10.44 25.12
C MET A 1 -26.32 9.82 23.97
N ARG A 2 -25.79 10.64 23.05
CA ARG A 2 -24.91 10.15 21.98
C ARG A 2 -23.55 9.87 22.61
N HIS A 3 -23.24 8.60 22.84
CA HIS A 3 -21.90 8.17 23.24
C HIS A 3 -20.92 8.66 22.15
N LYS A 4 -20.16 9.72 22.44
CA LYS A 4 -18.96 10.06 21.67
C LYS A 4 -17.95 8.94 21.95
N ILE A 5 -18.00 7.88 21.15
CA ILE A 5 -16.88 6.96 21.05
C ILE A 5 -15.73 7.81 20.53
N LEU A 6 -14.75 8.09 21.38
CA LEU A 6 -13.46 8.59 20.95
C LEU A 6 -12.85 7.47 20.11
N LEU A 7 -13.04 7.53 18.80
CA LEU A 7 -12.33 6.68 17.87
C LEU A 7 -10.85 7.05 18.00
N ASN A 8 -10.08 6.23 18.69
CA ASN A 8 -8.63 6.33 18.64
C ASN A 8 -8.24 6.11 17.18
N LEU A 9 -7.58 7.09 16.56
CA LEU A 9 -7.11 7.00 15.18
C LEU A 9 -5.60 6.80 15.19
N VAL A 10 -5.10 6.13 14.17
CA VAL A 10 -3.68 6.10 13.84
C VAL A 10 -3.48 6.74 12.46
N LYS A 11 -2.41 7.50 12.32
CA LYS A 11 -2.00 8.08 11.04
C LYS A 11 -1.09 7.11 10.32
N VAL A 12 -1.39 6.84 9.05
CA VAL A 12 -0.57 6.01 8.16
C VAL A 12 -0.37 6.71 6.82
N THR A 13 0.69 6.33 6.11
CA THR A 13 0.97 6.85 4.77
C THR A 13 0.73 5.75 3.73
N ILE A 14 -0.05 6.02 2.69
CA ILE A 14 -0.16 5.16 1.51
C ILE A 14 0.78 5.71 0.43
N HIS A 15 1.69 4.87 -0.03
CA HIS A 15 2.69 5.18 -1.04
C HIS A 15 2.53 4.25 -2.25
N HIS A 16 2.17 4.83 -3.39
CA HIS A 16 2.04 4.11 -4.64
C HIS A 16 3.28 4.27 -5.50
N ILE A 17 3.96 3.15 -5.77
CA ILE A 17 5.17 3.10 -6.56
C ILE A 17 4.79 2.63 -7.97
N GLY A 18 4.99 3.47 -8.98
CA GLY A 18 4.62 3.14 -10.36
C GLY A 18 4.60 4.35 -11.28
N THR A 19 3.79 4.32 -12.32
CA THR A 19 3.62 5.43 -13.27
C THR A 19 2.80 6.57 -12.65
N ASN A 20 1.71 6.24 -11.95
CA ASN A 20 0.82 7.20 -11.28
C ASN A 20 1.23 7.42 -9.82
N LYS A 21 2.46 7.87 -9.57
CA LYS A 21 3.02 7.97 -8.21
C LYS A 21 2.22 8.92 -7.32
N PHE A 22 1.94 8.49 -6.09
CA PHE A 22 1.39 9.36 -5.06
C PHE A 22 1.84 8.92 -3.66
N SER A 23 1.83 9.87 -2.72
CA SER A 23 1.96 9.62 -1.29
C SER A 23 0.87 10.40 -0.57
N LEU A 24 0.14 9.75 0.33
CA LEU A 24 -0.96 10.37 1.05
C LEU A 24 -1.01 9.86 2.49
N ASP A 25 -1.05 10.79 3.44
CA ASP A 25 -1.36 10.45 4.83
C ASP A 25 -2.88 10.35 5.02
N ILE A 26 -3.31 9.32 5.74
CA ILE A 26 -4.70 9.09 6.12
C ILE A 26 -4.78 8.74 7.60
N ASP A 27 -5.85 9.18 8.25
CA ASP A 27 -6.21 8.73 9.59
C ASP A 27 -7.18 7.56 9.48
N VAL A 28 -6.86 6.45 10.16
CA VAL A 28 -7.68 5.24 10.19
C VAL A 28 -7.97 4.84 11.63
N PRO A 29 -9.07 4.11 11.92
CA PRO A 29 -9.31 3.60 13.26
C PRO A 29 -8.14 2.77 13.77
N ASN A 30 -7.88 2.86 15.06
CA ASN A 30 -6.98 1.94 15.74
C ASN A 30 -7.46 0.49 15.52
N ASN A 31 -6.55 -0.41 15.18
CA ASN A 31 -6.81 -1.77 14.67
C ASN A 31 -7.35 -1.86 13.22
N CYS A 32 -7.35 -0.79 12.41
CA CYS A 32 -7.65 -0.93 10.98
C CYS A 32 -6.61 -1.85 10.31
N THR A 33 -7.06 -2.75 9.44
CA THR A 33 -6.16 -3.59 8.65
C THR A 33 -5.63 -2.84 7.43
N ALA A 34 -4.51 -3.31 6.88
CA ALA A 34 -3.99 -2.78 5.62
C ALA A 34 -5.03 -2.88 4.49
N LYS A 35 -5.81 -3.97 4.42
CA LYS A 35 -6.90 -4.12 3.45
C LYS A 35 -8.02 -3.11 3.66
N GLU A 36 -8.50 -2.97 4.89
CA GLU A 36 -9.57 -2.01 5.22
C GLU A 36 -9.14 -0.58 4.90
N ALA A 37 -7.90 -0.20 5.19
CA ALA A 37 -7.33 1.11 4.82
C ALA A 37 -7.46 1.37 3.31
N MET A 38 -7.05 0.41 2.47
CA MET A 38 -7.13 0.54 1.02
C MET A 38 -8.58 0.57 0.49
N GLN A 39 -9.49 -0.21 1.11
CA GLN A 39 -10.88 -0.35 0.65
C GLN A 39 -11.79 0.77 1.11
N ASN A 40 -11.63 1.24 2.34
CA ASN A 40 -12.59 2.12 3.00
C ASN A 40 -12.05 3.54 3.23
N TYR A 41 -10.73 3.71 3.35
CA TYR A 41 -10.13 4.98 3.78
C TYR A 41 -9.31 5.67 2.68
N LEU A 42 -8.78 4.94 1.70
CA LEU A 42 -8.14 5.55 0.54
C LEU A 42 -9.18 6.35 -0.28
N PRO A 43 -8.96 7.65 -0.57
CA PRO A 43 -9.94 8.41 -1.33
C PRO A 43 -10.12 7.87 -2.76
N SER A 44 -11.35 7.93 -3.27
CA SER A 44 -11.73 7.36 -4.56
C SER A 44 -10.88 7.87 -5.74
N LYS A 45 -10.44 9.13 -5.71
CA LYS A 45 -9.57 9.73 -6.72
C LYS A 45 -8.21 9.02 -6.84
N TYR A 46 -7.67 8.49 -5.74
CA TYR A 46 -6.43 7.72 -5.73
C TYR A 46 -6.67 6.25 -6.02
N ARG A 47 -7.77 5.68 -5.48
CA ARG A 47 -8.16 4.28 -5.77
C ARG A 47 -8.29 4.02 -7.28
N LYS A 48 -8.82 4.98 -8.04
CA LYS A 48 -8.93 4.92 -9.50
C LYS A 48 -7.58 4.86 -10.24
N LEU A 49 -6.48 5.22 -9.59
CA LEU A 49 -5.13 5.18 -10.17
C LEU A 49 -4.47 3.80 -10.02
N LEU A 50 -5.03 2.94 -9.16
CA LEU A 50 -4.52 1.61 -8.92
C LEU A 50 -4.96 0.66 -10.04
N SER A 51 -4.02 -0.11 -10.57
CA SER A 51 -4.33 -1.18 -11.52
C SER A 51 -4.78 -2.43 -10.77
N GLN A 52 -5.25 -3.46 -11.50
CA GLN A 52 -5.48 -4.77 -10.91
C GLN A 52 -4.14 -5.44 -10.55
N ASP A 53 -4.19 -6.49 -9.73
CA ASP A 53 -3.06 -7.35 -9.37
C ASP A 53 -1.90 -6.69 -8.59
N PHE A 54 -2.17 -5.65 -7.82
CA PHE A 54 -1.17 -5.13 -6.89
C PHE A 54 -1.04 -5.98 -5.62
N THR A 55 0.14 -5.98 -5.04
CA THR A 55 0.40 -6.47 -3.68
C THR A 55 0.72 -5.32 -2.75
N LEU A 56 0.61 -5.56 -1.44
CA LEU A 56 0.91 -4.57 -0.41
C LEU A 56 2.16 -4.95 0.38
N GLY A 57 2.88 -3.94 0.85
CA GLY A 57 3.93 -4.09 1.84
C GLY A 57 3.91 -2.98 2.88
N ILE A 58 4.66 -3.19 3.95
CA ILE A 58 4.91 -2.21 5.01
C ILE A 58 6.41 -2.02 5.10
N TRP A 59 6.89 -0.80 4.88
CA TRP A 59 8.32 -0.46 4.98
C TRP A 59 9.25 -1.44 4.23
N GLY A 60 8.91 -1.77 2.98
CA GLY A 60 9.69 -2.67 2.12
C GLY A 60 9.47 -4.16 2.37
N THR A 61 8.62 -4.53 3.33
CA THR A 61 8.31 -5.94 3.65
C THR A 61 6.91 -6.30 3.16
N ASN A 62 6.80 -7.35 2.36
CA ASN A 62 5.52 -7.76 1.77
C ASN A 62 4.54 -8.30 2.83
N LEU A 63 3.27 -7.99 2.65
CA LEU A 63 2.14 -8.60 3.37
C LEU A 63 1.74 -9.91 2.68
N ASP A 64 2.64 -10.89 2.66
CA ASP A 64 2.51 -12.15 1.91
C ASP A 64 2.29 -13.37 2.80
N GLY A 65 2.13 -13.18 4.12
CA GLY A 65 2.01 -14.25 5.10
C GLY A 65 3.32 -14.96 5.43
N LYS A 66 4.44 -14.60 4.79
CA LYS A 66 5.76 -15.20 5.06
C LYS A 66 6.51 -14.46 6.16
N PHE A 67 6.61 -13.13 6.03
CA PHE A 67 7.30 -12.28 7.01
C PHE A 67 6.35 -11.39 7.76
N LEU A 68 5.37 -10.80 7.06
CA LEU A 68 4.25 -10.10 7.66
C LEU A 68 2.94 -10.81 7.31
N PRO A 69 1.91 -10.72 8.18
CA PRO A 69 0.58 -11.20 7.89
C PRO A 69 0.02 -10.71 6.55
N MET A 70 -0.95 -11.45 6.01
CA MET A 70 -1.73 -11.02 4.84
C MET A 70 -2.42 -9.66 5.09
N PRO A 71 -2.77 -8.89 4.05
CA PRO A 71 -3.39 -7.57 4.21
C PRO A 71 -4.69 -7.56 5.03
N GLU A 72 -5.45 -8.65 5.01
CA GLU A 72 -6.66 -8.86 5.81
C GLU A 72 -6.37 -9.01 7.31
N SER A 73 -5.13 -9.33 7.69
CA SER A 73 -4.75 -9.70 9.06
C SER A 73 -3.73 -8.74 9.67
N TYR A 74 -2.95 -8.03 8.86
CA TYR A 74 -2.00 -7.03 9.33
C TYR A 74 -2.73 -5.81 9.88
N ARG A 75 -2.58 -5.53 11.19
CA ARG A 75 -3.13 -4.36 11.88
C ARG A 75 -2.14 -3.21 11.78
N LEU A 76 -2.63 -2.07 11.31
CA LEU A 76 -1.82 -0.87 11.09
C LEU A 76 -1.42 -0.21 12.41
N ASN A 77 -0.18 0.26 12.45
CA ASN A 77 0.36 1.07 13.54
C ASN A 77 0.53 2.53 13.12
N GLU A 78 0.68 3.41 14.11
CA GLU A 78 1.03 4.81 13.89
C GLU A 78 2.31 4.92 13.04
N ASN A 79 2.26 5.76 12.01
CA ASN A 79 3.31 5.99 11.02
C ASN A 79 3.66 4.81 10.11
N ASP A 80 2.84 3.76 10.03
CA ASP A 80 3.03 2.72 9.02
C ASP A 80 2.95 3.31 7.62
N ARG A 81 3.91 2.92 6.76
CA ARG A 81 3.86 3.22 5.33
C ARG A 81 3.40 1.99 4.55
N ILE A 82 2.17 2.05 4.09
CA ILE A 82 1.57 1.07 3.18
C ILE A 82 2.10 1.34 1.77
N GLU A 83 2.79 0.37 1.19
CA GLU A 83 3.39 0.46 -0.13
C GLU A 83 2.63 -0.42 -1.12
N VAL A 84 2.30 0.13 -2.28
CA VAL A 84 1.64 -0.60 -3.38
C VAL A 84 2.68 -1.03 -4.41
N TYR A 85 2.76 -2.33 -4.64
CA TYR A 85 3.70 -2.99 -5.55
C TYR A 85 2.97 -3.69 -6.70
N TYR A 86 3.62 -3.79 -7.85
CA TYR A 86 3.08 -4.48 -9.03
C TYR A 86 4.02 -5.57 -9.53
N PRO A 87 3.49 -6.61 -10.19
CA PRO A 87 4.28 -7.58 -10.92
C PRO A 87 5.21 -6.92 -11.95
N LEU A 88 6.37 -7.52 -12.16
CA LEU A 88 7.30 -7.06 -13.19
C LEU A 88 6.73 -7.37 -14.58
N VAL A 89 6.70 -6.36 -15.45
CA VAL A 89 6.23 -6.49 -16.85
C VAL A 89 7.32 -7.02 -17.79
N VAL A 90 8.59 -6.77 -17.46
CA VAL A 90 9.75 -7.21 -18.23
C VAL A 90 10.76 -7.87 -17.31
N ASP A 91 11.42 -8.93 -17.80
CA ASP A 91 12.55 -9.51 -17.10
C ASP A 91 13.67 -8.46 -16.94
N PRO A 92 14.19 -8.24 -15.73
CA PRO A 92 15.22 -7.23 -15.49
C PRO A 92 16.51 -7.46 -16.28
N LYS A 93 16.89 -8.71 -16.58
CA LYS A 93 18.09 -9.03 -17.37
C LYS A 93 17.87 -8.69 -18.84
N ASP A 94 16.67 -8.96 -19.36
CA ASP A 94 16.34 -8.58 -20.73
C ASP A 94 16.29 -7.07 -20.90
N ALA A 95 15.71 -6.35 -19.93
CA ALA A 95 15.75 -4.88 -19.90
C ALA A 95 17.18 -4.33 -19.87
N ARG A 96 18.07 -4.96 -19.08
CA ARG A 96 19.51 -4.61 -19.04
C ARG A 96 20.21 -4.86 -20.38
N ARG A 97 19.98 -6.01 -21.03
CA ARG A 97 20.55 -6.34 -22.34
C ARG A 97 20.10 -5.36 -23.42
N ALA A 98 18.81 -4.98 -23.42
CA ALA A 98 18.27 -4.03 -24.39
C ALA A 98 18.88 -2.63 -24.23
N LYS A 99 19.16 -2.20 -23.00
CA LYS A 99 19.85 -0.93 -22.73
C LYS A 99 21.29 -0.94 -23.23
N ALA A 100 22.05 -1.99 -22.94
CA ALA A 100 23.45 -2.12 -23.36
C ALA A 100 23.65 -2.20 -24.89
N LYS A 101 22.63 -2.56 -25.67
CA LYS A 101 22.67 -2.56 -27.15
C LYS A 101 22.38 -1.19 -27.77
N LYS A 102 21.85 -0.24 -27.00
CA LYS A 102 21.55 1.12 -27.47
C LYS A 102 22.71 2.11 -27.25
N ASP A 103 23.67 1.73 -26.41
CA ASP A 103 24.93 2.45 -26.17
C ASP A 103 26.00 1.96 -27.17
#